data_AF-A0A8C2MNE5-F1
#
_entry.id   AF-A0A8C2MNE5-F1
#
_cell.length_a   1.000
_cell.length_b   1.000
_cell.length_c   1.000
_cell.angle_alpha   90.00
_cell.angle_beta   90.00
_cell.angle_gamma   90.00
#
_symmetry.space_group_name_H-M   'P 1'
#
loop_
_entity.id
_entity.type
_entity.pdbx_description
1 polymer ?
#
loop_
_entity_poly.entity_id
_entity_poly.type
_entity_poly.pdbx_seq_one_letter_code
_entity_poly.pdbx_strand_id
1 'polypeptide(L)'
;YVKACCICLCCICLTMYLIGLIKKLNTVFLAEEKEDKEEEKEKEEKESNDKPEIEDVGSDEEEEEKKDGSKKKKKKIKEKYIDQEELNKTKPIWTRNPHDITNEEYGEFYKSLTNDWEEHLAVKHFSVEGQLEFRALLFVPRHLYVRRVFIMDNCEELIPEYLNFIRGVVDSEDLPLNISREMLQQSKILKVIRKNLVKKCLELFTELAEDKEKYKKFYEQFSKNIKLGIHEDSQNQKKLSELLRYYTSASGDEMVSVKDCCTRMKGNQKHIYFITGETKDQVANSAFVERLRKHGLEVIYMIEPIDEYCVQQLKEFEGKTLVSIMKDILEKKVGKVVVSNQLVMSPCCIVTSTYGWTANMERIMKAQALRDNATMGYMTINPDHSIIETLRQKAEADKNDKSVKDLVILLYETALLSSGFSLEDPQTHANRIYRMIKLGLGIDEDDPTVDDTSAAVTEEMPPLEGDDDTSRMEEVD
;
A
#
# COMPACT_ATOMS: atom_id res chain seq x y z
N TYR A 1 30.11 -19.68 25.68
CA TYR A 1 29.29 -19.88 26.90
C TYR A 1 28.94 -18.58 27.64
N VAL A 2 29.84 -17.59 27.78
CA VAL A 2 29.52 -16.33 28.49
C VAL A 2 28.54 -15.41 27.73
N LYS A 3 28.62 -15.32 26.39
CA LYS A 3 27.70 -14.47 25.59
C LYS A 3 26.25 -14.97 25.49
N ALA A 4 26.02 -16.28 25.61
CA ALA A 4 24.65 -16.85 25.60
C ALA A 4 23.93 -16.64 26.94
N CYS A 5 24.67 -16.55 28.05
CA CYS A 5 24.11 -16.33 29.38
C CYS A 5 23.61 -14.89 29.57
N CYS A 6 24.33 -13.89 29.02
CA CYS A 6 23.92 -12.48 29.09
C CYS A 6 22.63 -12.17 28.32
N ILE A 7 22.39 -12.84 27.17
CA ILE A 7 21.17 -12.64 26.37
C ILE A 7 19.95 -13.24 27.11
N CYS A 8 20.12 -14.39 27.76
CA CYS A 8 19.05 -15.05 28.49
C CYS A 8 18.63 -14.26 29.76
N LEU A 9 19.59 -13.72 30.52
CA LEU A 9 19.29 -12.85 31.66
C LEU A 9 18.63 -11.53 31.24
N CYS A 10 19.01 -10.96 30.09
CA CYS A 10 18.42 -9.71 29.60
C CYS A 10 16.95 -9.90 29.19
N CYS A 11 16.59 -11.02 28.55
CA CYS A 11 15.21 -11.35 28.20
C CYS A 11 14.33 -11.63 29.43
N ILE A 12 14.86 -12.26 30.48
CA ILE A 12 14.13 -12.50 31.73
C ILE A 12 13.89 -11.18 32.48
N CYS A 13 14.89 -10.29 32.54
CA CYS A 13 14.70 -8.95 33.13
C CYS A 13 13.66 -8.12 32.36
N LEU A 14 13.67 -8.16 31.01
CA LEU A 14 12.71 -7.42 30.20
C LEU A 14 11.27 -7.93 30.41
N THR A 15 11.08 -9.24 30.46
CA THR A 15 9.76 -9.86 30.70
C THR A 15 9.23 -9.56 32.09
N MET A 16 10.07 -9.59 33.13
CA MET A 16 9.65 -9.19 34.48
C MET A 16 9.32 -7.69 34.57
N TYR A 17 10.05 -6.84 33.86
CA TYR A 17 9.76 -5.40 33.80
C TYR A 17 8.43 -5.11 33.09
N LEU A 18 8.15 -5.80 31.97
CA LEU A 18 6.87 -5.73 31.25
C LEU A 18 5.70 -6.22 32.10
N ILE A 19 5.85 -7.33 32.82
CA ILE A 19 4.80 -7.82 33.74
C ILE A 19 4.56 -6.81 34.88
N GLY A 20 5.62 -6.17 35.39
CA GLY A 20 5.53 -5.10 36.38
C GLY A 20 4.77 -3.88 35.87
N LEU A 21 5.04 -3.45 34.62
CA LEU A 21 4.31 -2.36 33.98
C LEU A 21 2.85 -2.69 33.73
N ILE A 22 2.53 -3.90 33.28
CA ILE A 22 1.15 -4.36 33.05
C ILE A 22 0.37 -4.36 34.36
N LYS A 23 0.96 -4.85 35.46
CA LYS A 23 0.33 -4.77 36.78
C LYS A 23 0.12 -3.34 37.23
N LYS A 24 1.07 -2.44 36.96
CA LYS A 24 0.96 -1.02 37.33
C LYS A 24 -0.14 -0.32 36.53
N LEU A 25 -0.25 -0.59 35.22
CA LEU A 25 -1.34 -0.08 34.38
C LEU A 25 -2.71 -0.60 34.83
N ASN A 26 -2.84 -1.89 35.17
CA ASN A 26 -4.10 -2.43 35.68
C ASN A 26 -4.52 -1.79 37.01
N THR A 27 -3.58 -1.49 37.90
CA THR A 27 -3.89 -0.81 39.16
C THR A 27 -4.33 0.64 38.94
N VAL A 28 -3.74 1.34 37.97
CA VAL A 28 -4.15 2.70 37.60
C VAL A 28 -5.54 2.70 36.96
N PHE A 29 -5.82 1.76 36.05
CA PHE A 29 -7.13 1.63 35.40
C PHE A 29 -8.24 1.29 36.41
N LEU A 30 -7.95 0.43 37.39
CA LEU A 30 -8.86 0.12 38.49
C LEU A 30 -9.02 1.25 39.52
N ALA A 31 -8.13 2.24 39.52
CA ALA A 31 -8.25 3.44 40.36
C ALA A 31 -9.08 4.51 39.65
N GLU A 32 -8.86 4.72 38.34
CA GLU A 32 -9.69 5.61 37.51
C GLU A 32 -11.15 5.13 37.47
N GLU A 33 -11.40 3.82 37.30
CA GLU A 33 -12.77 3.26 37.38
C GLU A 33 -13.46 3.45 38.76
N LYS A 34 -12.68 3.67 39.83
CA LYS A 34 -13.23 3.92 41.17
C LYS A 34 -13.55 5.39 41.38
N GLU A 35 -12.70 6.30 40.87
CA GLU A 35 -12.98 7.75 40.88
C GLU A 35 -14.22 8.08 40.04
N ASP A 36 -14.36 7.47 38.85
CA ASP A 36 -15.56 7.67 37.99
C ASP A 36 -16.86 7.20 38.67
N LYS A 37 -16.80 6.10 39.44
CA LYS A 37 -17.95 5.57 40.19
C LYS A 37 -18.30 6.37 41.45
N GLU A 38 -17.34 7.11 42.01
CA GLU A 38 -17.59 8.03 43.13
C GLU A 38 -18.19 9.35 42.62
N GLU A 39 -17.78 9.85 41.46
CA GLU A 39 -18.40 11.04 40.83
C GLU A 39 -19.84 10.80 40.35
N GLU A 40 -20.19 9.60 39.88
CA GLU A 40 -21.58 9.26 39.51
C GLU A 40 -22.51 9.21 40.74
N LYS A 41 -22.00 8.75 41.90
CA LYS A 41 -22.78 8.71 43.15
C LYS A 41 -23.05 10.09 43.74
N GLU A 42 -22.10 11.03 43.63
CA GLU A 42 -22.32 12.41 44.07
C GLU A 42 -23.32 13.18 43.16
N LYS A 43 -23.49 12.75 41.90
CA LYS A 43 -24.48 13.33 40.99
C LYS A 43 -25.90 12.82 41.26
N GLU A 44 -26.07 11.53 41.60
CA GLU A 44 -27.39 10.97 41.96
C GLU A 44 -27.93 11.51 43.30
N GLU A 45 -27.08 11.82 44.28
CA GLU A 45 -27.54 12.40 45.57
C GLU A 45 -27.98 13.87 45.48
N LYS A 46 -27.61 14.59 44.42
CA LYS A 46 -28.01 16.01 44.24
C LYS A 46 -29.33 16.20 43.50
N GLU A 47 -29.83 15.21 42.76
CA GLU A 47 -31.10 15.31 42.02
C GLU A 47 -32.35 14.95 42.84
N SER A 48 -32.23 14.30 44.00
CA SER A 48 -33.40 13.81 44.74
C SER A 48 -34.03 14.81 45.74
N ASN A 49 -33.63 16.08 45.73
CA ASN A 49 -34.00 17.03 46.80
C ASN A 49 -34.83 18.26 46.35
N ASP A 50 -35.49 18.22 45.19
CA ASP A 50 -36.33 19.34 44.74
C ASP A 50 -37.77 18.91 44.32
N LYS A 51 -38.73 19.20 45.24
CA LYS A 51 -40.17 19.53 45.04
C LYS A 51 -41.23 18.43 44.69
N PRO A 52 -42.54 18.68 44.99
CA PRO A 52 -43.17 18.99 46.29
C PRO A 52 -44.48 18.18 46.54
N GLU A 53 -45.01 18.29 47.77
CA GLU A 53 -46.29 17.74 48.25
C GLU A 53 -47.54 18.21 47.47
N ILE A 54 -48.53 17.32 47.33
CA ILE A 54 -49.95 17.66 47.15
C ILE A 54 -50.81 16.72 48.02
N GLU A 55 -51.66 17.35 48.82
CA GLU A 55 -52.72 16.80 49.70
C GLU A 55 -53.81 16.04 48.90
N ASP A 56 -54.53 15.08 49.50
CA ASP A 56 -55.83 15.36 50.14
C ASP A 56 -56.66 14.11 50.57
N VAL A 57 -57.38 14.31 51.67
CA VAL A 57 -58.60 13.65 52.24
C VAL A 57 -58.65 12.16 52.67
N GLY A 58 -58.53 11.94 54.00
CA GLY A 58 -59.66 11.61 54.90
C GLY A 58 -60.04 10.14 55.19
N SER A 59 -59.89 9.70 56.45
CA SER A 59 -60.98 9.54 57.44
C SER A 59 -60.49 8.79 58.69
N ASP A 60 -60.70 9.40 59.87
CA ASP A 60 -61.12 8.86 61.20
C ASP A 60 -60.52 7.56 61.75
N GLU A 61 -60.27 7.34 63.04
CA GLU A 61 -60.21 8.06 64.32
C GLU A 61 -59.62 7.01 65.31
N GLU A 62 -59.24 7.47 66.50
CA GLU A 62 -59.02 6.72 67.75
C GLU A 62 -57.62 6.19 68.14
N GLU A 63 -57.36 6.42 69.43
CA GLU A 63 -56.08 6.52 70.11
C GLU A 63 -55.62 5.21 70.78
N GLU A 64 -54.37 5.27 71.23
CA GLU A 64 -53.86 4.73 72.51
C GLU A 64 -52.99 3.46 72.58
N GLU A 65 -51.86 3.70 73.27
CA GLU A 65 -50.98 2.84 74.06
C GLU A 65 -49.86 1.97 73.45
N LYS A 66 -48.65 2.34 73.88
CA LYS A 66 -47.36 1.67 73.73
C LYS A 66 -47.27 0.42 74.63
N LYS A 67 -46.68 -0.68 74.13
CA LYS A 67 -45.56 -1.38 74.81
C LYS A 67 -44.88 -2.45 73.94
N ASP A 68 -43.66 -2.08 73.56
CA ASP A 68 -42.41 -2.84 73.55
C ASP A 68 -42.44 -4.37 73.30
N GLY A 69 -41.95 -4.74 72.12
CA GLY A 69 -41.63 -6.10 71.72
C GLY A 69 -40.70 -6.04 70.52
N SER A 70 -39.41 -5.82 70.76
CA SER A 70 -38.36 -5.68 69.74
C SER A 70 -38.18 -6.95 68.88
N LYS A 71 -39.02 -7.12 67.85
CA LYS A 71 -38.70 -7.98 66.70
C LYS A 71 -37.99 -7.13 65.65
N LYS A 72 -36.66 -7.22 65.60
CA LYS A 72 -35.84 -6.76 64.46
C LYS A 72 -36.45 -7.33 63.16
N LYS A 73 -37.14 -6.49 62.38
CA LYS A 73 -37.51 -6.80 60.99
C LYS A 73 -36.21 -7.07 60.24
N LYS A 74 -35.95 -8.33 59.87
CA LYS A 74 -34.85 -8.67 58.95
C LYS A 74 -35.10 -7.93 57.64
N LYS A 75 -34.22 -6.97 57.28
CA LYS A 75 -34.22 -6.36 55.95
C LYS A 75 -34.00 -7.48 54.93
N LYS A 76 -35.01 -7.79 54.12
CA LYS A 76 -34.85 -8.68 52.97
C LYS A 76 -34.00 -7.94 51.94
N ILE A 77 -32.74 -8.32 51.81
CA ILE A 77 -31.92 -7.97 50.65
C ILE A 77 -32.50 -8.74 49.47
N LYS A 78 -33.01 -8.04 48.47
CA LYS A 78 -33.28 -8.65 47.16
C LYS A 78 -31.92 -8.73 46.45
N GLU A 79 -31.36 -9.92 46.32
CA GLU A 79 -30.28 -10.14 45.36
C GLU A 79 -30.83 -9.81 43.96
N LYS A 80 -30.34 -8.72 43.37
CA LYS A 80 -30.53 -8.45 41.94
C LYS A 80 -29.54 -9.34 41.21
N TYR A 81 -30.01 -10.44 40.65
CA TYR A 81 -29.28 -11.14 39.60
C TYR A 81 -29.41 -10.29 38.34
N ILE A 82 -28.28 -9.90 37.74
CA ILE A 82 -28.26 -9.44 36.36
C ILE A 82 -28.42 -10.72 35.55
N ASP A 83 -29.60 -10.93 34.99
CA ASP A 83 -29.82 -12.01 34.03
C ASP A 83 -28.95 -11.67 32.82
N GLN A 84 -27.85 -12.40 32.64
CA GLN A 84 -26.96 -12.19 31.49
C GLN A 84 -27.68 -12.72 30.25
N GLU A 85 -28.35 -11.80 29.56
CA GLU A 85 -29.01 -12.04 28.29
C GLU A 85 -28.03 -12.69 27.30
N GLU A 86 -28.54 -13.64 26.50
CA GLU A 86 -27.80 -14.53 25.59
C GLU A 86 -26.55 -13.90 24.95
N LEU A 87 -25.36 -14.39 25.34
CA LEU A 87 -24.06 -13.95 24.81
C LEU A 87 -23.87 -14.30 23.32
N ASN A 88 -24.55 -15.34 22.82
CA ASN A 88 -24.43 -15.85 21.45
C ASN A 88 -25.61 -15.38 20.57
N LYS A 89 -25.68 -14.09 20.27
CA LYS A 89 -26.71 -13.54 19.36
C LYS A 89 -26.49 -13.96 17.90
N THR A 90 -25.26 -14.33 17.53
CA THR A 90 -24.87 -14.64 16.14
C THR A 90 -25.13 -16.11 15.80
N LYS A 91 -26.26 -16.38 15.12
CA LYS A 91 -26.57 -17.72 14.61
C LYS A 91 -25.64 -18.11 13.46
N PRO A 92 -25.16 -19.37 13.36
CA PRO A 92 -24.32 -19.83 12.25
C PRO A 92 -25.03 -19.76 10.89
N ILE A 93 -24.81 -18.69 10.13
CA ILE A 93 -25.50 -18.50 8.84
C ILE A 93 -25.02 -19.47 7.74
N TRP A 94 -23.79 -20.00 7.82
CA TRP A 94 -23.26 -20.99 6.87
C TRP A 94 -23.92 -22.37 6.96
N THR A 95 -24.72 -22.60 8.00
CA THR A 95 -25.47 -23.86 8.18
C THR A 95 -26.83 -23.85 7.48
N ARG A 96 -27.34 -22.67 7.15
CA ARG A 96 -28.62 -22.45 6.47
C ARG A 96 -28.46 -22.56 4.95
N ASN A 97 -29.57 -22.79 4.24
CA ASN A 97 -29.60 -22.79 2.79
C ASN A 97 -29.31 -21.37 2.25
N PRO A 98 -28.33 -21.18 1.34
CA PRO A 98 -27.99 -19.86 0.79
C PRO A 98 -29.18 -19.09 0.19
N HIS A 99 -30.19 -19.79 -0.34
CA HIS A 99 -31.37 -19.16 -0.93
C HIS A 99 -32.33 -18.54 0.09
N ASP A 100 -32.25 -18.96 1.34
CA ASP A 100 -33.12 -18.51 2.44
C ASP A 100 -32.44 -17.43 3.30
N ILE A 101 -31.30 -16.89 2.84
CA ILE A 101 -30.52 -15.89 3.57
C ILE A 101 -30.52 -14.59 2.79
N THR A 102 -30.99 -13.52 3.42
CA THR A 102 -31.03 -12.19 2.78
C THR A 102 -29.67 -11.49 2.86
N ASN A 103 -29.47 -10.46 2.03
CA ASN A 103 -28.22 -9.70 2.04
C ASN A 103 -28.04 -8.91 3.35
N GLU A 104 -29.13 -8.52 4.00
CA GLU A 104 -29.12 -7.87 5.32
C GLU A 104 -28.59 -8.83 6.40
N GLU A 105 -29.03 -10.09 6.38
CA GLU A 105 -28.53 -11.12 7.32
C GLU A 105 -27.03 -11.39 7.13
N TYR A 106 -26.55 -11.42 5.88
CA TYR A 106 -25.12 -11.50 5.60
C TYR A 106 -24.36 -10.25 6.10
N GLY A 107 -24.96 -9.07 5.95
CA GLY A 107 -24.41 -7.79 6.41
C GLY A 107 -24.26 -7.73 7.93
N GLU A 108 -25.30 -8.12 8.68
CA GLU A 108 -25.27 -8.19 10.15
C GLU A 108 -24.23 -9.20 10.64
N PHE A 109 -24.18 -10.37 10.01
CA PHE A 109 -23.18 -11.38 10.33
C PHE A 109 -21.75 -10.86 10.07
N TYR A 110 -21.51 -10.21 8.93
CA TYR A 110 -20.20 -9.63 8.63
C TYR A 110 -19.78 -8.61 9.69
N LYS A 111 -20.66 -7.67 10.06
CA LYS A 111 -20.40 -6.67 11.11
C LYS A 111 -20.06 -7.33 12.44
N SER A 112 -20.81 -8.36 12.83
CA SER A 112 -20.55 -9.16 14.03
C SER A 112 -19.22 -9.93 13.97
N LEU A 113 -18.81 -10.40 12.79
CA LEU A 113 -17.59 -11.19 12.60
C LEU A 113 -16.33 -10.31 12.66
N THR A 114 -16.38 -9.15 12.02
CA THR A 114 -15.20 -8.29 11.80
C THR A 114 -15.11 -7.11 12.76
N ASN A 115 -16.16 -6.86 13.55
CA ASN A 115 -16.36 -5.62 14.31
C ASN A 115 -16.29 -4.36 13.43
N ASP A 116 -16.65 -4.51 12.15
CA ASP A 116 -16.81 -3.41 11.21
C ASP A 116 -18.20 -2.78 11.38
N TRP A 117 -18.28 -1.47 11.21
CA TRP A 117 -19.54 -0.73 11.24
C TRP A 117 -20.18 -0.66 9.84
N GLU A 118 -19.36 -0.82 8.79
CA GLU A 118 -19.82 -0.90 7.40
C GLU A 118 -20.23 -2.33 7.01
N GLU A 119 -21.02 -2.44 5.95
CA GLU A 119 -21.36 -3.72 5.33
C GLU A 119 -20.27 -4.20 4.37
N HIS A 120 -20.25 -5.50 4.11
CA HIS A 120 -19.37 -6.07 3.08
C HIS A 120 -19.71 -5.51 1.69
N LEU A 121 -18.72 -5.51 0.79
CA LEU A 121 -18.90 -5.17 -0.62
C LEU A 121 -19.57 -6.32 -1.37
N ALA A 122 -19.14 -7.56 -1.08
CA ALA A 122 -19.68 -8.77 -1.68
C ALA A 122 -19.47 -9.98 -0.77
N VAL A 123 -20.32 -11.00 -0.96
CA VAL A 123 -20.29 -12.24 -0.20
C VAL A 123 -20.37 -13.44 -1.14
N LYS A 124 -19.66 -14.51 -0.82
CA LYS A 124 -19.76 -15.82 -1.48
C LYS A 124 -20.01 -16.89 -0.44
N HIS A 125 -21.17 -17.53 -0.54
CA HIS A 125 -21.53 -18.71 0.25
C HIS A 125 -21.41 -19.95 -0.64
N PHE A 126 -20.67 -20.96 -0.17
CA PHE A 126 -20.58 -22.24 -0.86
C PHE A 126 -20.32 -23.39 0.11
N SER A 127 -20.71 -24.58 -0.31
CA SER A 127 -20.35 -25.86 0.30
C SER A 127 -19.54 -26.70 -0.68
N VAL A 128 -18.69 -27.57 -0.16
CA VAL A 128 -17.99 -28.60 -0.92
C VAL A 128 -18.36 -29.93 -0.30
N GLU A 129 -18.89 -30.83 -1.12
CA GLU A 129 -19.29 -32.19 -0.75
C GLU A 129 -18.32 -33.20 -1.42
N GLY A 130 -17.99 -34.30 -0.75
CA GLY A 130 -17.12 -35.34 -1.30
C GLY A 130 -16.21 -35.98 -0.25
N GLN A 131 -14.94 -36.22 -0.60
CA GLN A 131 -13.94 -36.77 0.33
C GLN A 131 -13.61 -35.82 1.49
N LEU A 132 -13.82 -34.52 1.28
CA LEU A 132 -13.65 -33.48 2.28
C LEU A 132 -14.90 -32.62 2.26
N GLU A 133 -15.64 -32.63 3.35
CA GLU A 133 -16.84 -31.81 3.49
C GLU A 133 -16.56 -30.54 4.28
N PHE A 134 -16.91 -29.40 3.70
CA PHE A 134 -16.86 -28.13 4.41
C PHE A 134 -17.82 -27.10 3.81
N ARG A 135 -18.23 -26.16 4.66
CA ARG A 135 -19.01 -24.98 4.28
C ARG A 135 -18.18 -23.74 4.53
N ALA A 136 -18.32 -22.75 3.66
CA ALA A 136 -17.55 -21.53 3.78
C ALA A 136 -18.35 -20.29 3.37
N LEU A 137 -18.05 -19.21 4.08
CA LEU A 137 -18.51 -17.86 3.78
C LEU A 137 -17.30 -16.96 3.60
N LEU A 138 -17.25 -16.29 2.45
CA LEU A 138 -16.18 -15.38 2.10
C LEU A 138 -16.76 -13.99 1.84
N PHE A 139 -16.16 -12.98 2.45
CA PHE A 139 -16.57 -11.59 2.37
C PHE A 139 -15.43 -10.75 1.80
N VAL A 140 -15.78 -9.89 0.85
CA VAL A 140 -14.93 -8.80 0.38
C VAL A 140 -15.33 -7.55 1.18
N PRO A 141 -14.44 -6.97 2.00
CA PRO A 141 -14.73 -5.76 2.73
C PRO A 141 -14.86 -4.56 1.78
N ARG A 142 -15.60 -3.50 2.18
CA ARG A 142 -15.65 -2.25 1.41
C ARG A 142 -14.36 -1.46 1.46
N HIS A 143 -13.68 -1.50 2.60
CA HIS A 143 -12.43 -0.80 2.84
C HIS A 143 -11.41 -1.73 3.50
N LEU A 144 -10.14 -1.53 3.18
CA LEU A 144 -9.04 -2.25 3.84
C LEU A 144 -8.71 -1.57 5.18
N TYR A 145 -9.26 -2.06 6.29
CA TYR A 145 -8.86 -1.63 7.63
C TYR A 145 -7.79 -2.56 8.22
N VAL A 146 -6.61 -2.01 8.52
CA VAL A 146 -5.56 -2.72 9.28
C VAL A 146 -5.64 -2.30 10.75
N ARG A 147 -6.63 -2.83 11.48
CA ARG A 147 -6.61 -2.78 12.95
C ARG A 147 -6.00 -4.09 13.45
N ARG A 148 -4.97 -3.98 14.30
CA ARG A 148 -4.30 -5.12 14.96
C ARG A 148 -5.23 -5.72 16.02
N VAL A 149 -6.30 -6.37 15.58
CA VAL A 149 -7.15 -7.21 16.43
C VAL A 149 -6.52 -8.59 16.42
N PHE A 150 -6.21 -9.10 17.61
CA PHE A 150 -5.66 -10.43 17.79
C PHE A 150 -6.78 -11.44 17.59
N ILE A 151 -6.77 -12.14 16.47
CA ILE A 151 -7.56 -13.34 16.26
C ILE A 151 -6.55 -14.50 16.25
N MET A 152 -6.93 -15.69 16.73
CA MET A 152 -6.09 -16.88 16.59
C MET A 152 -6.04 -17.27 15.09
N ASP A 153 -5.08 -16.69 14.37
CA ASP A 153 -5.09 -16.39 12.92
C ASP A 153 -3.89 -16.97 12.15
N ASN A 154 -3.52 -18.23 12.35
CA ASN A 154 -2.46 -18.80 11.51
C ASN A 154 -2.98 -19.23 10.12
N CYS A 155 -3.45 -18.25 9.35
CA CYS A 155 -4.15 -18.38 8.06
C CYS A 155 -3.22 -18.44 6.84
N GLU A 156 -1.89 -18.33 7.03
CA GLU A 156 -0.90 -18.33 5.93
C GLU A 156 -1.00 -19.59 5.04
N GLU A 157 -1.40 -20.72 5.61
CA GLU A 157 -1.58 -21.97 4.86
C GLU A 157 -2.93 -22.06 4.14
N LEU A 158 -3.96 -21.34 4.61
CA LEU A 158 -5.34 -21.45 4.13
C LEU A 158 -5.65 -20.49 2.97
N ILE A 159 -5.11 -19.27 3.01
CA ILE A 159 -5.33 -18.23 2.01
C ILE A 159 -3.96 -17.69 1.58
N PRO A 160 -3.71 -17.51 0.26
CA PRO A 160 -2.48 -16.87 -0.20
C PRO A 160 -2.40 -15.41 0.23
N GLU A 161 -1.18 -14.88 0.37
CA GLU A 161 -0.95 -13.49 0.83
C GLU A 161 -1.74 -12.44 0.04
N TYR A 162 -1.82 -12.60 -1.28
CA TYR A 162 -2.56 -11.68 -2.13
C TYR A 162 -4.09 -11.66 -1.87
N LEU A 163 -4.64 -12.61 -1.13
CA LEU A 163 -6.06 -12.65 -0.70
C LEU A 163 -6.25 -12.40 0.80
N ASN A 164 -5.22 -11.94 1.52
CA ASN A 164 -5.26 -11.70 2.97
C ASN A 164 -6.34 -10.69 3.44
N PHE A 165 -6.93 -9.92 2.51
CA PHE A 165 -8.02 -8.98 2.77
C PHE A 165 -9.39 -9.67 2.86
N ILE A 166 -9.53 -10.90 2.37
CA ILE A 166 -10.78 -11.66 2.47
C ILE A 166 -11.04 -11.99 3.94
N ARG A 167 -12.29 -11.83 4.36
CA ARG A 167 -12.77 -12.23 5.69
C ARG A 167 -13.75 -13.37 5.51
N GLY A 168 -13.81 -14.28 6.48
CA GLY A 168 -14.67 -15.42 6.31
C GLY A 168 -14.57 -16.46 7.41
N VAL A 169 -15.45 -17.45 7.29
CA VAL A 169 -15.49 -18.63 8.15
C VAL A 169 -15.44 -19.85 7.25
N VAL A 170 -14.63 -20.83 7.64
CA VAL A 170 -14.59 -22.16 7.03
C VAL A 170 -14.89 -23.16 8.12
N ASP A 171 -15.98 -23.91 7.94
CA ASP A 171 -16.45 -24.91 8.88
C ASP A 171 -16.37 -26.30 8.23
N SER A 172 -15.64 -27.21 8.87
CA SER A 172 -15.37 -28.55 8.34
C SER A 172 -15.29 -29.55 9.49
N GLU A 173 -16.02 -30.66 9.36
CA GLU A 173 -16.04 -31.74 10.34
C GLU A 173 -14.81 -32.66 10.21
N ASP A 174 -14.11 -32.60 9.08
CA ASP A 174 -13.03 -33.53 8.68
C ASP A 174 -11.61 -32.99 8.95
N LEU A 175 -11.47 -31.88 9.68
CA LEU A 175 -10.15 -31.29 9.95
C LEU A 175 -9.37 -32.11 11.00
N PRO A 176 -8.13 -32.55 10.68
CA PRO A 176 -7.29 -33.27 11.63
C PRO A 176 -6.72 -32.30 12.68
N LEU A 177 -7.46 -32.12 13.76
CA LEU A 177 -7.03 -31.32 14.90
C LEU A 177 -5.99 -32.09 15.73
N ASN A 178 -4.98 -31.37 16.22
CA ASN A 178 -4.09 -31.93 17.24
C ASN A 178 -4.86 -32.21 18.54
N ILE A 179 -4.23 -32.92 19.48
CA ILE A 179 -4.87 -33.31 20.76
C ILE A 179 -5.35 -32.08 21.56
N SER A 180 -4.63 -30.94 21.49
CA SER A 180 -5.05 -29.70 22.16
C SER A 180 -6.17 -28.96 21.43
N ARG A 181 -6.50 -29.33 20.18
CA ARG A 181 -7.40 -28.60 19.26
C ARG A 181 -6.99 -27.15 18.99
N GLU A 182 -5.74 -26.78 19.33
CA GLU A 182 -5.23 -25.41 19.14
C GLU A 182 -4.39 -25.26 17.88
N MET A 183 -3.87 -26.36 17.33
CA MET A 183 -3.06 -26.33 16.12
C MET A 183 -3.54 -27.39 15.13
N LEU A 184 -3.81 -26.96 13.91
CA LEU A 184 -3.99 -27.87 12.78
C LEU A 184 -2.68 -28.59 12.51
N GLN A 185 -2.71 -29.92 12.44
CA GLN A 185 -1.55 -30.67 11.96
C GLN A 185 -1.38 -30.38 10.46
N GLN A 186 -0.14 -30.06 10.04
CA GLN A 186 0.18 -29.80 8.62
C GLN A 186 -0.30 -30.97 7.76
N SER A 187 -1.40 -30.75 7.04
CA SER A 187 -2.10 -31.80 6.32
C SER A 187 -2.27 -31.40 4.86
N LYS A 188 -2.29 -32.40 3.99
CA LYS A 188 -2.63 -32.22 2.57
C LYS A 188 -4.03 -31.61 2.39
N ILE A 189 -4.89 -31.71 3.42
CA ILE A 189 -6.26 -31.21 3.45
C ILE A 189 -6.31 -29.68 3.35
N LEU A 190 -5.50 -28.96 4.14
CA LEU A 190 -5.47 -27.49 4.08
C LEU A 190 -5.11 -26.95 2.69
N LYS A 191 -4.21 -27.64 1.97
CA LYS A 191 -3.87 -27.28 0.58
C LYS A 191 -5.04 -27.46 -0.38
N VAL A 192 -5.90 -28.46 -0.15
CA VAL A 192 -7.13 -28.68 -0.94
C VAL A 192 -8.16 -27.60 -0.63
N ILE A 193 -8.38 -27.29 0.67
CA ILE A 193 -9.27 -26.21 1.09
C ILE A 193 -8.80 -24.88 0.48
N ARG A 194 -7.52 -24.54 0.60
CA ARG A 194 -6.93 -23.34 0.00
C ARG A 194 -7.22 -23.23 -1.49
N LYS A 195 -7.01 -24.30 -2.27
CA LYS A 195 -7.31 -24.30 -3.71
C LYS A 195 -8.78 -24.01 -4.00
N ASN A 196 -9.70 -24.58 -3.21
CA ASN A 196 -11.13 -24.33 -3.35
C ASN A 196 -11.52 -22.90 -2.96
N LEU A 197 -10.97 -22.38 -1.86
CA LEU A 197 -11.19 -21.00 -1.43
C LEU A 197 -10.70 -20.01 -2.49
N VAL A 198 -9.47 -20.17 -2.99
CA VAL A 198 -8.92 -19.33 -4.06
C VAL A 198 -9.80 -19.38 -5.30
N LYS A 199 -10.23 -20.57 -5.73
CA LYS A 199 -11.13 -20.72 -6.87
C LYS A 199 -12.44 -19.94 -6.66
N LYS A 200 -13.04 -20.03 -5.47
CA LYS A 200 -14.30 -19.35 -5.13
C LYS A 200 -14.15 -17.83 -4.97
N CYS A 201 -13.01 -17.35 -4.47
CA CYS A 201 -12.66 -15.93 -4.48
C CYS A 201 -12.58 -15.38 -5.91
N LEU A 202 -11.90 -16.08 -6.83
CA LEU A 202 -11.78 -15.63 -8.21
C LEU A 202 -13.13 -15.66 -8.95
N GLU A 203 -13.99 -16.65 -8.68
CA GLU A 203 -15.37 -16.65 -9.17
C GLU A 203 -16.13 -15.42 -8.65
N LEU A 204 -16.03 -15.10 -7.35
CA LEU A 204 -16.64 -13.90 -6.76
C LEU A 204 -16.12 -12.60 -7.41
N PHE A 205 -14.82 -12.50 -7.70
CA PHE A 205 -14.27 -11.31 -8.37
C PHE A 205 -14.74 -11.19 -9.82
N THR A 206 -14.97 -12.33 -10.49
CA THR A 206 -15.51 -12.35 -11.85
C THR A 206 -16.96 -11.89 -11.85
N GLU A 207 -17.77 -12.36 -10.89
CA GLU A 207 -19.15 -11.89 -10.70
C GLU A 207 -19.20 -10.40 -10.35
N LEU A 208 -18.29 -9.94 -9.47
CA LEU A 208 -18.13 -8.52 -9.18
C LEU A 208 -17.81 -7.70 -10.42
N ALA A 209 -17.04 -8.24 -11.37
CA ALA A 209 -16.65 -7.56 -12.60
C ALA A 209 -17.83 -7.33 -13.56
N GLU A 210 -18.96 -8.02 -13.39
CA GLU A 210 -20.19 -7.78 -14.15
C GLU A 210 -20.89 -6.47 -13.74
N ASP A 211 -20.70 -6.03 -12.48
CA ASP A 211 -21.19 -4.75 -11.96
C ASP A 211 -20.07 -3.70 -12.00
N LYS A 212 -20.09 -2.84 -13.03
CA LYS A 212 -19.04 -1.83 -13.28
C LYS A 212 -18.79 -0.91 -12.07
N GLU A 213 -19.84 -0.52 -11.34
CA GLU A 213 -19.71 0.41 -10.22
C GLU A 213 -19.13 -0.27 -8.97
N LYS A 214 -19.63 -1.46 -8.62
CA LYS A 214 -19.05 -2.23 -7.51
C LYS A 214 -17.63 -2.67 -7.81
N TYR A 215 -17.36 -3.08 -9.06
CA TYR A 215 -16.02 -3.48 -9.46
C TYR A 215 -15.04 -2.33 -9.40
N LYS A 216 -15.45 -1.12 -9.79
CA LYS A 216 -14.60 0.07 -9.67
C LYS A 216 -14.18 0.28 -8.21
N LYS A 217 -15.13 0.23 -7.26
CA LYS A 217 -14.84 0.34 -5.82
C LYS A 217 -13.93 -0.78 -5.33
N PHE A 218 -14.19 -2.02 -5.74
CA PHE A 218 -13.34 -3.17 -5.44
C PHE A 218 -11.91 -2.96 -5.94
N TYR A 219 -11.75 -2.58 -7.20
CA TYR A 219 -10.45 -2.46 -7.84
C TYR A 219 -9.65 -1.28 -7.28
N GLU A 220 -10.30 -0.15 -6.95
CA GLU A 220 -9.64 0.98 -6.29
C GLU A 220 -9.01 0.58 -4.95
N GLN A 221 -9.67 -0.30 -4.19
CA GLN A 221 -9.17 -0.75 -2.87
C GLN A 221 -8.17 -1.91 -2.99
N PHE A 222 -8.40 -2.87 -3.88
CA PHE A 222 -7.70 -4.17 -3.89
C PHE A 222 -6.92 -4.45 -5.18
N SER A 223 -6.73 -3.48 -6.07
CA SER A 223 -5.93 -3.64 -7.30
C SER A 223 -4.51 -4.14 -7.02
N LYS A 224 -3.86 -3.64 -5.95
CA LYS A 224 -2.51 -4.08 -5.53
C LYS A 224 -2.49 -5.56 -5.17
N ASN A 225 -3.53 -6.05 -4.50
CA ASN A 225 -3.69 -7.47 -4.17
C ASN A 225 -3.85 -8.31 -5.44
N ILE A 226 -4.68 -7.89 -6.39
CA ILE A 226 -4.82 -8.60 -7.68
C ILE A 226 -3.49 -8.65 -8.44
N LYS A 227 -2.75 -7.54 -8.49
CA LYS A 227 -1.45 -7.45 -9.16
C LYS A 227 -0.37 -8.29 -8.45
N LEU A 228 -0.39 -8.35 -7.12
CA LEU A 228 0.46 -9.26 -6.35
C LEU A 228 0.14 -10.72 -6.67
N GLY A 229 -1.15 -11.06 -6.80
CA GLY A 229 -1.57 -12.39 -7.24
C GLY A 229 -1.01 -12.79 -8.60
N ILE A 230 -0.89 -11.87 -9.55
CA ILE A 230 -0.27 -12.13 -10.87
C ILE A 230 1.23 -12.41 -10.74
N HIS A 231 1.89 -11.77 -9.78
CA HIS A 231 3.30 -11.97 -9.49
C HIS A 231 3.57 -13.33 -8.82
N GLU A 232 2.71 -13.74 -7.88
CA GLU A 232 2.94 -14.92 -7.03
C GLU A 232 2.24 -16.20 -7.52
N ASP A 233 1.01 -16.10 -8.04
CA ASP A 233 0.17 -17.24 -8.40
C ASP A 233 0.13 -17.48 -9.92
N SER A 234 1.16 -18.20 -10.38
CA SER A 234 1.26 -18.64 -11.79
C SER A 234 0.10 -19.53 -12.25
N GLN A 235 -0.59 -20.26 -11.36
CA GLN A 235 -1.68 -21.17 -11.74
C GLN A 235 -2.96 -20.41 -12.06
N ASN A 236 -3.23 -19.35 -11.32
CA ASN A 236 -4.41 -18.50 -11.50
C ASN A 236 -4.14 -17.22 -12.29
N GLN A 237 -2.90 -16.99 -12.73
CA GLN A 237 -2.45 -15.80 -13.47
C GLN A 237 -3.39 -15.43 -14.62
N LYS A 238 -3.86 -16.41 -15.41
CA LYS A 238 -4.79 -16.17 -16.53
C LYS A 238 -6.12 -15.57 -16.07
N LYS A 239 -6.70 -16.06 -14.98
CA LYS A 239 -7.96 -15.52 -14.44
C LYS A 239 -7.74 -14.15 -13.82
N LEU A 240 -6.62 -13.97 -13.11
CA LEU A 240 -6.26 -12.70 -12.50
C LEU A 240 -5.99 -11.60 -13.54
N SER A 241 -5.42 -11.94 -14.71
CA SER A 241 -5.16 -10.95 -15.75
C SER A 241 -6.44 -10.41 -16.40
N GLU A 242 -7.53 -11.19 -16.43
CA GLU A 242 -8.86 -10.74 -16.89
C GLU A 242 -9.48 -9.69 -15.93
N LEU A 243 -9.07 -9.69 -14.66
CA LEU A 243 -9.50 -8.74 -13.64
C LEU A 243 -8.74 -7.40 -13.70
N LEU A 244 -7.62 -7.32 -14.43
CA LEU A 244 -6.85 -6.08 -14.52
C LEU A 244 -7.64 -4.96 -15.23
N ARG A 245 -7.49 -3.74 -14.69
CA ARG A 245 -7.99 -2.49 -15.26
C ARG A 245 -6.87 -1.47 -15.31
N TYR A 246 -6.77 -0.79 -16.44
CA TYR A 246 -5.74 0.22 -16.70
C TYR A 246 -6.31 1.41 -17.44
N TYR A 247 -5.67 2.57 -17.28
CA TYR A 247 -5.85 3.68 -18.22
C TYR A 247 -5.17 3.35 -19.53
N THR A 248 -5.68 3.91 -20.61
CA THR A 248 -5.10 3.76 -21.95
C THR A 248 -5.08 5.09 -22.68
N SER A 249 -4.39 5.14 -23.82
CA SER A 249 -4.42 6.29 -24.71
C SER A 249 -5.80 6.60 -25.31
N ALA A 250 -6.74 5.66 -25.26
CA ALA A 250 -8.08 5.82 -25.85
C ALA A 250 -9.18 5.95 -24.79
N SER A 251 -8.94 5.55 -23.54
CA SER A 251 -9.99 5.44 -22.50
C SER A 251 -10.24 6.72 -21.71
N GLY A 252 -9.47 7.79 -21.92
CA GLY A 252 -9.61 9.04 -21.17
C GLY A 252 -9.40 8.78 -19.67
N ASP A 253 -10.35 9.18 -18.84
CA ASP A 253 -10.32 9.05 -17.37
C ASP A 253 -10.98 7.78 -16.83
N GLU A 254 -11.39 6.87 -17.71
CA GLU A 254 -11.87 5.56 -17.28
C GLU A 254 -10.79 4.50 -17.43
N MET A 255 -10.69 3.61 -16.43
CA MET A 255 -9.92 2.38 -16.58
C MET A 255 -10.73 1.34 -17.35
N VAL A 256 -10.08 0.66 -18.28
CA VAL A 256 -10.66 -0.40 -19.12
C VAL A 256 -9.93 -1.71 -18.90
N SER A 257 -10.57 -2.84 -19.22
CA SER A 257 -9.91 -4.13 -19.12
C SER A 257 -8.86 -4.33 -20.23
N VAL A 258 -7.87 -5.19 -19.97
CA VAL A 258 -6.89 -5.60 -21.00
C VAL A 258 -7.61 -6.27 -22.19
N LYS A 259 -8.70 -6.98 -21.91
CA LYS A 259 -9.58 -7.59 -22.91
C LYS A 259 -10.26 -6.54 -23.80
N ASP A 260 -10.80 -5.47 -23.22
CA ASP A 260 -11.41 -4.39 -24.00
C ASP A 260 -10.39 -3.67 -24.89
N CYS A 261 -9.15 -3.52 -24.43
CA CYS A 261 -8.06 -3.04 -25.27
C CYS A 261 -7.80 -4.03 -26.43
N CYS A 262 -7.82 -5.33 -26.16
CA CYS A 262 -7.61 -6.36 -27.17
C CYS A 262 -8.68 -6.39 -28.28
N THR A 263 -9.94 -6.05 -27.97
CA THR A 263 -11.02 -5.99 -28.97
C THR A 263 -10.92 -4.77 -29.89
N ARG A 264 -10.28 -3.70 -29.44
CA ARG A 264 -10.01 -2.48 -30.23
C ARG A 264 -8.71 -2.54 -31.04
N MET A 265 -7.95 -3.63 -30.93
CA MET A 265 -6.70 -3.79 -31.69
C MET A 265 -6.96 -3.83 -33.20
N LYS A 266 -6.05 -3.21 -33.95
CA LYS A 266 -6.10 -3.25 -35.43
C LYS A 266 -5.82 -4.66 -35.92
N GLY A 267 -6.43 -5.05 -37.05
CA GLY A 267 -6.35 -6.43 -37.56
C GLY A 267 -4.94 -6.96 -37.86
N ASN A 268 -3.96 -6.07 -38.09
CA ASN A 268 -2.55 -6.43 -38.29
C ASN A 268 -1.68 -6.30 -37.02
N GLN A 269 -2.25 -5.91 -35.88
CA GLN A 269 -1.53 -5.67 -34.64
C GLN A 269 -1.32 -6.99 -33.87
N LYS A 270 -0.06 -7.36 -33.66
CA LYS A 270 0.33 -8.60 -32.96
C LYS A 270 0.63 -8.42 -31.47
N HIS A 271 0.89 -7.19 -31.05
CA HIS A 271 1.40 -6.87 -29.72
C HIS A 271 0.50 -5.89 -28.98
N ILE A 272 0.38 -6.07 -27.66
CA ILE A 272 -0.27 -5.11 -26.75
C ILE A 272 0.83 -4.17 -26.25
N TYR A 273 0.70 -2.88 -26.56
CA TYR A 273 1.71 -1.90 -26.18
C TYR A 273 1.41 -1.31 -24.81
N PHE A 274 2.43 -1.24 -23.96
CA PHE A 274 2.32 -0.60 -22.64
C PHE A 274 3.52 0.29 -22.33
N ILE A 275 3.29 1.25 -21.45
CA ILE A 275 4.33 2.11 -20.86
C ILE A 275 4.12 2.18 -19.36
N THR A 276 5.22 2.11 -18.62
CA THR A 276 5.27 2.25 -17.17
C THR A 276 5.84 3.62 -16.79
N GLY A 277 5.35 4.19 -15.69
CA GLY A 277 5.83 5.46 -15.15
C GLY A 277 5.22 5.77 -13.80
N GLU A 278 5.39 7.01 -13.33
CA GLU A 278 4.93 7.45 -12.01
C GLU A 278 3.48 7.96 -12.04
N THR A 279 3.13 8.69 -13.10
CA THR A 279 1.81 9.32 -13.22
C THR A 279 1.26 9.13 -14.62
N LYS A 280 -0.08 9.20 -14.73
CA LYS A 280 -0.78 9.12 -16.01
C LYS A 280 -0.31 10.20 -16.98
N ASP A 281 -0.14 11.43 -16.50
CA ASP A 281 0.26 12.57 -17.33
C ASP A 281 1.69 12.42 -17.84
N GLN A 282 2.61 11.90 -17.02
CA GLN A 282 3.98 11.64 -17.42
C GLN A 282 4.04 10.65 -18.58
N VAL A 283 3.38 9.49 -18.44
CA VAL A 283 3.40 8.47 -19.50
C VAL A 283 2.58 8.87 -20.72
N ALA A 284 1.53 9.66 -20.52
CA ALA A 284 0.72 10.18 -21.62
C ALA A 284 1.44 11.26 -22.43
N ASN A 285 2.37 12.01 -21.85
CA ASN A 285 3.15 13.02 -22.58
C ASN A 285 4.56 12.52 -22.97
N SER A 286 4.81 11.22 -22.79
CA SER A 286 6.10 10.63 -23.13
C SER A 286 6.36 10.60 -24.63
N ALA A 287 7.60 10.88 -25.03
CA ALA A 287 8.06 10.76 -26.42
C ALA A 287 7.82 9.34 -27.01
N PHE A 288 7.80 8.32 -26.13
CA PHE A 288 7.58 6.93 -26.51
C PHE A 288 6.18 6.66 -27.10
N VAL A 289 5.16 7.41 -26.68
CA VAL A 289 3.78 7.15 -27.13
C VAL A 289 3.39 7.92 -28.39
N GLU A 290 4.17 8.93 -28.80
CA GLU A 290 3.86 9.84 -29.92
C GLU A 290 3.59 9.09 -31.23
N ARG A 291 4.53 8.23 -31.66
CA ARG A 291 4.41 7.52 -32.93
C ARG A 291 3.30 6.48 -32.92
N LEU A 292 3.15 5.75 -31.82
CA LEU A 292 2.08 4.74 -31.68
C LEU A 292 0.71 5.40 -31.78
N ARG A 293 0.51 6.53 -31.09
CA ARG A 293 -0.72 7.34 -31.21
C ARG A 293 -0.93 7.85 -32.62
N LYS A 294 0.12 8.35 -33.29
CA LYS A 294 0.05 8.80 -34.70
C LYS A 294 -0.37 7.67 -35.66
N HIS A 295 0.03 6.43 -35.37
CA HIS A 295 -0.40 5.24 -36.11
C HIS A 295 -1.73 4.66 -35.59
N GLY A 296 -2.40 5.34 -34.65
CA GLY A 296 -3.66 4.91 -34.03
C GLY A 296 -3.56 3.58 -33.29
N LEU A 297 -2.40 3.28 -32.70
CA LEU A 297 -2.20 2.12 -31.83
C LEU A 297 -2.47 2.54 -30.38
N GLU A 298 -3.27 1.74 -29.68
CA GLU A 298 -3.64 1.99 -28.29
C GLU A 298 -2.50 1.55 -27.35
N VAL A 299 -2.21 2.38 -26.34
CA VAL A 299 -1.17 2.14 -25.34
C VAL A 299 -1.77 2.05 -23.96
N ILE A 300 -1.42 1.01 -23.20
CA ILE A 300 -1.77 0.83 -21.79
C ILE A 300 -0.83 1.64 -20.89
N TYR A 301 -1.38 2.38 -19.93
CA TYR A 301 -0.64 3.15 -18.94
C TYR A 301 -0.61 2.42 -17.60
N MET A 302 0.60 2.15 -17.15
CA MET A 302 0.90 1.50 -15.88
C MET A 302 1.60 2.49 -14.97
N ILE A 303 0.95 2.85 -13.88
CA ILE A 303 1.33 4.00 -13.04
C ILE A 303 1.64 3.60 -11.60
N GLU A 304 1.48 2.32 -11.26
CA GLU A 304 1.82 1.83 -9.93
C GLU A 304 3.14 1.04 -9.95
N PRO A 305 3.97 1.13 -8.89
CA PRO A 305 5.21 0.37 -8.82
C PRO A 305 5.02 -1.15 -8.98
N ILE A 306 3.91 -1.70 -8.49
CA ILE A 306 3.62 -3.12 -8.60
C ILE A 306 3.32 -3.57 -10.05
N ASP A 307 2.98 -2.63 -10.95
CA ASP A 307 2.76 -2.95 -12.36
C ASP A 307 4.02 -3.47 -13.04
N GLU A 308 5.20 -2.97 -12.67
CA GLU A 308 6.49 -3.46 -13.20
C GLU A 308 6.71 -4.94 -12.85
N TYR A 309 6.32 -5.36 -11.65
CA TYR A 309 6.39 -6.77 -11.25
C TYR A 309 5.31 -7.62 -11.91
N CYS A 310 4.13 -7.04 -12.16
CA CYS A 310 3.01 -7.67 -12.84
C CYS A 310 3.39 -8.04 -14.30
N VAL A 311 3.92 -7.09 -15.07
CA VAL A 311 4.26 -7.32 -16.49
C VAL A 311 5.49 -8.20 -16.71
N GLN A 312 6.35 -8.36 -15.69
CA GLN A 312 7.42 -9.36 -15.75
C GLN A 312 6.89 -10.79 -15.83
N GLN A 313 5.76 -11.04 -15.16
CA GLN A 313 5.10 -12.36 -15.16
C GLN A 313 4.03 -12.46 -16.27
N LEU A 314 3.31 -11.37 -16.55
CA LEU A 314 2.29 -11.32 -17.61
C LEU A 314 2.91 -10.97 -18.96
N LYS A 315 3.56 -11.96 -19.60
CA LYS A 315 4.19 -11.79 -20.92
C LYS A 315 3.21 -11.81 -22.08
N GLU A 316 2.08 -12.50 -21.92
CA GLU A 316 1.10 -12.73 -22.96
C GLU A 316 -0.32 -12.65 -22.38
N PHE A 317 -1.24 -12.10 -23.18
CA PHE A 317 -2.66 -12.06 -22.89
C PHE A 317 -3.45 -12.42 -24.15
N GLU A 318 -4.33 -13.42 -24.08
CA GLU A 318 -5.13 -13.90 -25.22
C GLU A 318 -4.34 -14.15 -26.53
N GLY A 319 -3.16 -14.76 -26.47
CA GLY A 319 -2.34 -15.02 -27.67
C GLY A 319 -1.47 -13.86 -28.11
N LYS A 320 -1.55 -12.70 -27.44
CA LYS A 320 -0.86 -11.46 -27.81
C LYS A 320 0.22 -11.13 -26.79
N THR A 321 1.43 -10.89 -27.27
CA THR A 321 2.56 -10.53 -26.42
C THR A 321 2.41 -9.09 -25.92
N LEU A 322 2.63 -8.87 -24.62
CA LEU A 322 2.76 -7.54 -24.03
C LEU A 322 4.17 -7.02 -24.32
N VAL A 323 4.25 -5.85 -24.95
CA VAL A 323 5.51 -5.24 -25.34
C VAL A 323 5.61 -3.85 -24.71
N SER A 324 6.68 -3.66 -23.93
CA SER A 324 7.04 -2.35 -23.42
C SER A 324 7.54 -1.48 -24.57
N ILE A 325 6.96 -0.30 -24.72
CA ILE A 325 7.36 0.65 -25.77
C ILE A 325 8.82 1.09 -25.58
N MET A 326 9.26 1.18 -24.32
CA MET A 326 10.66 1.48 -23.99
C MET A 326 11.64 0.39 -24.44
N LYS A 327 11.17 -0.82 -24.78
CA LYS A 327 12.03 -1.94 -25.20
C LYS A 327 11.92 -2.25 -26.69
N ASP A 328 10.75 -2.03 -27.30
CA ASP A 328 10.47 -2.30 -28.73
C ASP A 328 11.35 -1.47 -29.69
N ILE A 329 11.74 -0.27 -29.28
CA ILE A 329 12.49 0.68 -30.12
C ILE A 329 13.87 0.11 -30.55
N LEU A 330 14.40 -0.89 -29.84
CA LEU A 330 15.79 -1.34 -29.97
C LEU A 330 16.00 -2.75 -30.52
N GLU A 331 14.97 -3.47 -30.98
CA GLU A 331 15.13 -4.89 -31.39
C GLU A 331 16.19 -5.16 -32.50
N LYS A 332 16.73 -4.14 -33.19
CA LYS A 332 17.65 -4.33 -34.32
C LYS A 332 18.93 -3.50 -34.36
N LYS A 333 19.28 -2.70 -33.34
CA LYS A 333 20.48 -1.85 -33.41
C LYS A 333 21.23 -1.78 -32.08
N VAL A 334 22.40 -2.41 -32.02
CA VAL A 334 23.31 -2.40 -30.87
C VAL A 334 24.41 -1.36 -31.12
N GLY A 335 24.34 -0.24 -30.39
CA GLY A 335 25.33 0.85 -30.36
C GLY A 335 24.89 1.91 -29.33
N LYS A 336 25.83 2.59 -28.66
CA LYS A 336 25.52 3.57 -27.59
C LYS A 336 24.58 4.71 -28.02
N VAL A 337 24.60 5.08 -29.30
CA VAL A 337 23.73 6.09 -29.91
C VAL A 337 23.13 5.56 -31.22
N VAL A 338 21.81 5.63 -31.40
CA VAL A 338 21.10 5.05 -32.54
C VAL A 338 20.12 6.06 -33.16
N VAL A 339 20.10 6.18 -34.49
CA VAL A 339 19.05 6.96 -35.19
C VAL A 339 17.74 6.18 -35.17
N SER A 340 16.68 6.83 -34.68
CA SER A 340 15.34 6.26 -34.57
C SER A 340 14.29 7.15 -35.21
N ASN A 341 13.43 6.55 -36.03
CA ASN A 341 12.29 7.24 -36.64
C ASN A 341 11.05 7.17 -35.71
N GLN A 342 11.20 6.71 -34.46
CA GLN A 342 10.10 6.57 -33.49
C GLN A 342 9.73 7.89 -32.82
N LEU A 343 10.64 8.85 -32.81
CA LEU A 343 10.46 10.17 -32.24
C LEU A 343 9.78 11.09 -33.26
N VAL A 344 8.83 11.90 -32.81
CA VAL A 344 8.15 12.88 -33.67
C VAL A 344 8.57 14.30 -33.27
N MET A 345 8.24 14.70 -32.04
CA MET A 345 8.51 16.06 -31.54
C MET A 345 9.81 16.15 -30.77
N SER A 346 10.22 15.06 -30.12
CA SER A 346 11.42 15.06 -29.29
C SER A 346 12.71 14.91 -30.12
N PRO A 347 13.80 15.62 -29.77
CA PRO A 347 15.09 15.52 -30.48
C PRO A 347 15.82 14.20 -30.21
N CYS A 348 15.69 13.65 -29.01
CA CYS A 348 16.29 12.38 -28.61
C CYS A 348 15.57 11.79 -27.38
N CYS A 349 15.78 10.52 -27.10
CA CYS A 349 15.32 9.86 -25.87
C CYS A 349 16.28 8.73 -25.45
N ILE A 350 16.24 8.33 -24.18
CA ILE A 350 17.05 7.24 -23.65
C ILE A 350 16.19 5.98 -23.52
N VAL A 351 16.64 4.91 -24.15
CA VAL A 351 15.92 3.65 -24.30
C VAL A 351 16.66 2.55 -23.57
N THR A 352 15.95 1.66 -22.88
CA THR A 352 16.58 0.56 -22.13
C THR A 352 16.77 -0.67 -23.00
N SER A 353 17.77 -1.49 -22.66
CA SER A 353 17.95 -2.78 -23.32
C SER A 353 16.76 -3.72 -23.05
N THR A 354 16.52 -4.68 -23.95
CA THR A 354 15.43 -5.66 -23.84
C THR A 354 15.47 -6.44 -22.52
N TYR A 355 16.65 -6.79 -22.05
CA TYR A 355 16.87 -7.60 -20.83
C TYR A 355 17.21 -6.77 -19.58
N GLY A 356 17.37 -5.45 -19.71
CA GLY A 356 17.68 -4.55 -18.61
C GLY A 356 16.45 -4.12 -17.80
N TRP A 357 16.72 -3.46 -16.67
CA TRP A 357 15.71 -2.72 -15.92
C TRP A 357 15.21 -1.53 -16.74
N THR A 358 13.91 -1.26 -16.68
CA THR A 358 13.33 -0.02 -17.20
C THR A 358 13.75 1.15 -16.30
N ALA A 359 13.66 2.39 -16.78
CA ALA A 359 13.95 3.57 -15.96
C ALA A 359 13.09 3.60 -14.68
N ASN A 360 11.80 3.26 -14.82
CA ASN A 360 10.88 3.17 -13.70
C ASN A 360 11.24 2.02 -12.73
N MET A 361 11.62 0.84 -13.24
CA MET A 361 12.07 -0.27 -12.39
C MET A 361 13.35 0.08 -11.63
N GLU A 362 14.34 0.69 -12.29
CA GLU A 362 15.57 1.12 -11.63
C GLU A 362 15.30 2.07 -10.47
N ARG A 363 14.39 3.04 -10.69
CA ARG A 363 13.95 3.97 -9.65
C ARG A 363 13.27 3.25 -8.47
N ILE A 364 12.35 2.32 -8.75
CA ILE A 364 11.68 1.52 -7.70
C ILE A 364 12.70 0.67 -6.93
N MET A 365 13.63 0.02 -7.64
CA MET A 365 14.67 -0.80 -7.04
C MET A 365 15.61 0.05 -6.18
N LYS A 366 16.08 1.20 -6.65
CA LYS A 366 16.94 2.12 -5.87
C LYS A 366 16.25 2.64 -4.61
N ALA A 367 14.92 2.84 -4.65
CA ALA A 367 14.15 3.29 -3.51
C ALA A 367 13.92 2.18 -2.46
N GLN A 368 13.87 0.91 -2.86
CA GLN A 368 13.59 -0.23 -1.97
C GLN A 368 14.83 -1.01 -1.53
N ALA A 369 15.80 -1.16 -2.44
CA ALA A 369 17.03 -1.90 -2.22
C ALA A 369 18.20 -0.92 -2.26
N LEU A 370 19.01 -0.91 -1.21
CA LEU A 370 20.31 -0.22 -1.13
C LEU A 370 21.37 -0.87 -2.06
N ARG A 371 21.01 -1.21 -3.30
CA ARG A 371 21.90 -1.84 -4.29
C ARG A 371 21.97 -0.99 -5.55
N ASP A 372 23.19 -0.58 -5.89
CA ASP A 372 23.51 0.06 -7.16
C ASP A 372 23.75 -0.98 -8.25
N ASN A 373 22.70 -1.27 -9.02
CA ASN A 373 22.87 -1.82 -10.35
C ASN A 373 22.68 -0.69 -11.36
N ALA A 374 23.76 -0.24 -11.98
CA ALA A 374 23.70 0.73 -13.07
C ALA A 374 23.16 0.03 -14.34
N THR A 375 21.98 0.44 -14.80
CA THR A 375 21.45 -0.05 -16.08
C THR A 375 21.98 0.84 -17.20
N MET A 376 22.70 0.26 -18.18
CA MET A 376 23.09 1.03 -19.38
C MET A 376 21.87 1.25 -20.30
N GLY A 377 21.47 2.51 -20.45
CA GLY A 377 20.55 2.97 -21.49
C GLY A 377 21.27 3.32 -22.80
N TYR A 378 20.55 3.29 -23.91
CA TYR A 378 21.00 3.72 -25.24
C TYR A 378 20.32 5.03 -25.60
N MET A 379 21.07 5.98 -26.15
CA MET A 379 20.48 7.23 -26.65
C MET A 379 19.96 7.02 -28.06
N THR A 380 18.71 7.38 -28.33
CA THR A 380 18.18 7.43 -29.69
C THR A 380 17.95 8.86 -30.13
N ILE A 381 18.28 9.17 -31.39
CA ILE A 381 18.20 10.52 -31.96
C ILE A 381 17.20 10.59 -33.10
N ASN A 382 16.48 11.71 -33.16
CA ASN A 382 15.53 12.04 -34.22
C ASN A 382 16.24 12.83 -35.33
N PRO A 383 16.43 12.25 -36.53
CA PRO A 383 17.16 12.93 -37.61
C PRO A 383 16.38 14.12 -38.18
N ASP A 384 15.05 14.17 -38.02
CA ASP A 384 14.21 15.21 -38.59
C ASP A 384 14.12 16.46 -37.69
N HIS A 385 14.70 16.41 -36.49
CA HIS A 385 14.62 17.50 -35.53
C HIS A 385 15.66 18.60 -35.84
N SER A 386 15.22 19.87 -35.85
CA SER A 386 16.06 21.04 -36.18
C SER A 386 17.33 21.14 -35.34
N ILE A 387 17.25 20.86 -34.03
CA ILE A 387 18.40 20.78 -33.11
C ILE A 387 19.43 19.73 -33.58
N ILE A 388 19.00 18.53 -33.97
CA ILE A 388 19.90 17.45 -34.38
C ILE A 388 20.58 17.80 -35.72
N GLU A 389 19.83 18.38 -36.66
CA GLU A 389 20.39 18.85 -37.92
C GLU A 389 21.41 19.98 -37.71
N THR A 390 21.13 20.93 -36.81
CA THR A 390 22.08 22.00 -36.46
C THR A 390 23.33 21.46 -35.76
N LEU A 391 23.17 20.49 -34.86
CA LEU A 391 24.29 19.81 -34.21
C LEU A 391 25.17 19.07 -35.23
N ARG A 392 24.56 18.44 -36.25
CA ARG A 392 25.29 17.81 -37.36
C ARG A 392 26.14 18.84 -38.11
N GLN A 393 25.55 19.97 -38.49
CA GLN A 393 26.26 21.04 -39.21
C GLN A 393 27.40 21.64 -38.37
N LYS A 394 27.17 21.89 -37.07
CA LYS A 394 28.22 22.40 -36.16
C LYS A 394 29.35 21.40 -35.93
N ALA A 395 29.03 20.11 -35.81
CA ALA A 395 30.03 19.06 -35.65
C ALA A 395 30.85 18.81 -36.94
N GLU A 396 30.26 19.06 -38.12
CA GLU A 396 30.98 19.07 -39.40
C GLU A 396 31.96 20.25 -39.50
N ALA A 397 31.60 21.41 -38.93
CA ALA A 397 32.45 22.61 -38.93
C ALA A 397 33.61 22.52 -37.93
N ASP A 398 33.36 22.13 -36.68
CA ASP A 398 34.38 21.90 -35.67
C ASP A 398 33.96 20.79 -34.69
N LYS A 399 34.72 19.69 -34.68
CA LYS A 399 34.47 18.53 -33.80
C LYS A 399 34.90 18.77 -32.35
N ASN A 400 35.70 19.81 -32.09
CA ASN A 400 36.28 20.08 -30.79
C ASN A 400 35.69 21.30 -30.08
N ASP A 401 34.70 21.95 -30.67
CA ASP A 401 33.98 23.05 -30.05
C ASP A 401 33.39 22.63 -28.69
N LYS A 402 33.87 23.29 -27.63
CA LYS A 402 33.46 23.05 -26.24
C LYS A 402 31.97 23.34 -26.05
N SER A 403 31.43 24.36 -26.74
CA SER A 403 30.01 24.72 -26.65
C SER A 403 29.10 23.63 -27.24
N VAL A 404 29.52 22.99 -28.33
CA VAL A 404 28.80 21.88 -28.95
C VAL A 404 28.83 20.64 -28.06
N LYS A 405 29.99 20.35 -27.44
CA LYS A 405 30.10 19.24 -26.46
C LYS A 405 29.22 19.47 -25.25
N ASP A 406 29.20 20.69 -24.69
CA ASP A 406 28.34 21.05 -23.57
C ASP A 406 26.85 20.93 -23.94
N LEU A 407 26.46 21.34 -25.16
CA LEU A 407 25.08 21.21 -25.64
C LEU A 407 24.67 19.74 -25.84
N VAL A 408 25.58 18.88 -26.31
CA VAL A 408 25.32 17.43 -26.45
C VAL A 408 25.14 16.76 -25.09
N ILE A 409 25.95 17.12 -24.09
CA ILE A 409 25.78 16.60 -22.72
C ILE A 409 24.47 17.08 -22.12
N LEU A 410 24.13 18.36 -22.28
CA LEU A 410 22.84 18.89 -21.84
C LEU A 410 21.68 18.13 -22.50
N LEU A 411 21.75 17.91 -23.82
CA LEU A 411 20.74 17.16 -24.55
C LEU A 411 20.61 15.71 -24.04
N TYR A 412 21.72 15.06 -23.68
CA TYR A 412 21.73 13.73 -23.07
C TYR A 412 21.08 13.71 -21.69
N GLU A 413 21.41 14.65 -20.80
CA GLU A 413 20.83 14.74 -19.46
C GLU A 413 19.34 15.09 -19.49
N THR A 414 18.93 15.99 -20.38
CA THR A 414 17.51 16.27 -20.62
C THR A 414 16.78 15.03 -21.18
N ALA A 415 17.44 14.24 -22.02
CA ALA A 415 16.89 12.98 -22.50
C ALA A 415 16.77 11.93 -21.38
N LEU A 416 17.74 11.85 -20.46
CA LEU A 416 17.67 10.98 -19.28
C LEU A 416 16.44 11.35 -18.43
N LEU A 417 16.28 12.63 -18.11
CA LEU A 417 15.18 13.13 -17.29
C LEU A 417 13.82 12.86 -17.96
N SER A 418 13.67 13.21 -19.23
CA SER A 418 12.42 12.99 -19.99
C SER A 418 12.07 11.51 -20.19
N SER A 419 13.07 10.63 -20.15
CA SER A 419 12.88 9.18 -20.23
C SER A 419 12.66 8.51 -18.87
N GLY A 420 12.66 9.29 -17.77
CA GLY A 420 12.36 8.83 -16.42
C GLY A 420 13.55 8.29 -15.63
N PHE A 421 14.78 8.55 -16.06
CA PHE A 421 15.99 8.20 -15.31
C PHE A 421 16.36 9.29 -14.29
N SER A 422 17.00 8.87 -13.21
CA SER A 422 17.63 9.79 -12.26
C SER A 422 18.94 10.34 -12.81
N LEU A 423 19.21 11.62 -12.55
CA LEU A 423 20.51 12.23 -12.82
C LEU A 423 21.53 11.75 -11.79
N GLU A 424 22.76 11.50 -12.22
CA GLU A 424 23.87 11.14 -11.32
C GLU A 424 24.25 12.32 -10.42
N ASP A 425 24.35 13.52 -11.01
CA ASP A 425 24.61 14.76 -10.28
C ASP A 425 23.69 15.90 -10.79
N PRO A 426 22.59 16.17 -10.05
CA PRO A 426 21.69 17.28 -10.36
C PRO A 426 22.36 18.66 -10.33
N GLN A 427 23.40 18.84 -9.51
CA GLN A 427 24.07 20.14 -9.37
C GLN A 427 24.89 20.46 -10.62
N THR A 428 25.62 19.47 -11.15
CA THR A 428 26.34 19.63 -12.43
C THR A 428 25.39 19.95 -13.58
N HIS A 429 24.21 19.31 -13.63
CA HIS A 429 23.18 19.63 -14.62
C HIS A 429 22.66 21.06 -14.48
N ALA A 430 22.34 21.51 -13.26
CA ALA A 430 21.88 22.86 -12.98
C ALA A 430 22.94 23.91 -13.36
N ASN A 431 24.21 23.68 -13.00
CA ASN A 431 25.32 24.54 -13.34
C ASN A 431 25.47 24.70 -14.87
N ARG A 432 25.24 23.62 -15.64
CA ARG A 432 25.24 23.67 -17.11
C ARG A 432 24.09 24.49 -17.67
N ILE A 433 22.89 24.40 -17.08
CA ILE A 433 21.75 25.26 -17.44
C ILE A 433 22.07 26.72 -17.14
N TYR A 434 22.64 27.03 -15.97
CA TYR A 434 23.03 28.41 -15.63
C TYR A 434 24.06 28.98 -16.60
N ARG A 435 25.04 28.17 -17.01
CA ARG A 435 26.02 28.57 -18.03
C ARG A 435 25.37 28.89 -19.39
N MET A 436 24.38 28.11 -19.81
CA MET A 436 23.62 28.36 -21.04
C MET A 436 22.75 29.63 -20.93
N ILE A 437 22.16 29.89 -19.76
CA ILE A 437 21.42 31.12 -19.50
C ILE A 437 22.36 32.33 -19.53
N LYS A 438 23.55 32.24 -18.90
CA LYS A 438 24.58 33.29 -18.96
C LYS A 438 24.96 33.62 -20.41
N LEU A 439 25.28 32.60 -21.22
CA LEU A 439 25.57 32.77 -22.64
C LEU A 439 24.42 33.40 -23.43
N GLY A 440 23.17 32.98 -23.16
CA GLY A 440 21.98 33.54 -23.82
C GLY A 440 21.69 35.00 -23.44
N LEU A 441 22.08 35.42 -22.25
CA LEU A 441 21.97 36.80 -21.75
C LEU A 441 23.21 37.65 -22.08
N GLY A 442 24.25 37.07 -22.69
CA GLY A 442 25.50 37.76 -22.96
C GLY A 442 26.32 38.09 -21.70
N ILE A 443 26.13 37.33 -20.63
CA ILE A 443 26.92 37.42 -19.39
C ILE A 443 28.16 36.54 -19.57
N ASP A 444 29.34 37.13 -19.50
CA ASP A 444 30.61 36.41 -19.63
C ASP A 444 30.77 35.36 -18.51
N GLU A 445 31.42 34.25 -18.84
CA GLU A 445 31.65 33.15 -17.88
C GLU A 445 32.50 33.57 -16.68
N ASP A 446 33.25 34.66 -16.83
CA ASP A 446 34.16 35.26 -15.85
C ASP A 446 33.50 36.40 -15.01
N ASP A 447 32.18 36.40 -14.84
CA ASP A 447 31.55 37.24 -13.82
C ASP A 447 31.84 36.66 -12.42
N PRO A 448 32.68 37.30 -11.58
CA PRO A 448 33.19 36.73 -10.33
C PRO A 448 32.14 36.70 -9.20
N THR A 449 30.87 36.88 -9.49
CA THR A 449 29.85 37.16 -8.48
C THR A 449 29.24 35.92 -7.79
N VAL A 450 29.75 34.70 -8.01
CA VAL A 450 29.18 33.52 -7.30
C VAL A 450 30.14 32.40 -6.91
N ASP A 451 31.47 32.56 -6.95
CA ASP A 451 32.39 31.47 -6.58
C ASP A 451 33.51 31.86 -5.60
N ASP A 452 33.20 32.76 -4.65
CA ASP A 452 34.20 33.17 -3.63
C ASP A 452 33.59 33.41 -2.23
N THR A 453 32.73 32.51 -1.75
CA THR A 453 32.28 32.51 -0.33
C THR A 453 32.59 31.23 0.44
N SER A 454 33.41 30.32 -0.10
CA SER A 454 33.88 29.14 0.66
C SER A 454 35.38 29.12 0.95
N ALA A 455 36.13 30.20 0.66
CA ALA A 455 37.57 30.22 0.86
C ALA A 455 38.12 31.57 1.36
N ALA A 456 37.51 32.17 2.38
CA ALA A 456 38.12 33.30 3.09
C ALA A 456 37.67 33.36 4.56
N VAL A 457 38.10 32.37 5.36
CA VAL A 457 38.17 32.52 6.82
C VAL A 457 39.51 31.97 7.30
N THR A 458 40.59 32.62 6.88
CA THR A 458 41.90 32.53 7.55
C THR A 458 42.58 33.88 7.43
N GLU A 459 43.02 34.41 8.58
CA GLU A 459 43.75 35.66 8.83
C GLU A 459 42.87 36.93 8.94
N GLU A 460 42.86 37.74 10.00
CA GLU A 460 43.75 37.95 11.16
C GLU A 460 42.89 38.32 12.40
N MET A 461 43.14 37.70 13.56
CA MET A 461 42.71 38.24 14.86
C MET A 461 43.83 39.14 15.41
N PRO A 462 43.53 40.34 15.95
CA PRO A 462 44.55 41.18 16.57
C PRO A 462 45.04 40.55 17.90
N PRO A 463 46.30 40.80 18.30
CA PRO A 463 46.88 40.20 19.49
C PRO A 463 46.26 40.81 20.76
N LEU A 464 45.76 39.96 21.65
CA LEU A 464 45.45 40.35 23.02
C LEU A 464 46.72 40.24 23.86
N GLU A 465 47.21 41.38 24.34
CA GLU A 465 48.26 41.47 25.36
C GLU A 465 47.76 40.91 26.70
N GLY A 466 48.71 40.44 27.51
CA GLY A 466 48.53 39.48 28.59
C GLY A 466 47.85 40.00 29.86
N ASP A 467 47.53 39.05 30.75
CA ASP A 467 48.30 38.94 31.98
C ASP A 467 48.17 37.54 32.61
N ASP A 468 49.30 37.11 33.18
CA ASP A 468 49.51 35.96 34.05
C ASP A 468 48.47 35.88 35.19
N ASP A 469 48.03 34.66 35.55
CA ASP A 469 48.40 34.10 36.86
C ASP A 469 47.90 32.66 37.09
N THR A 470 48.90 31.77 37.21
CA THR A 470 49.07 30.71 38.22
C THR A 470 47.88 29.99 38.87
N SER A 471 47.84 28.65 38.72
CA SER A 471 47.66 27.62 39.78
C SER A 471 47.31 26.26 39.15
N ARG A 472 48.28 25.34 38.96
CA ARG A 472 48.80 24.35 39.93
C ARG A 472 47.74 23.35 40.43
N MET A 473 48.00 22.09 40.08
CA MET A 473 47.35 20.83 40.47
C MET A 473 46.88 20.75 41.94
N GLU A 474 45.78 20.05 42.15
CA GLU A 474 45.58 19.18 43.33
C GLU A 474 44.74 17.94 42.93
N GLU A 475 45.38 16.76 42.99
CA GLU A 475 44.74 15.50 43.37
C GLU A 475 44.52 15.54 44.89
N VAL A 476 43.37 15.04 45.36
CA VAL A 476 43.23 14.59 46.76
C VAL A 476 42.33 13.35 46.80
N ASP A 477 42.99 12.25 47.18
CA ASP A 477 42.60 11.01 47.89
C ASP A 477 41.17 10.43 47.80
#